data_AF-A0A9J7AQD6-F1
#
_entry.id   AF-A0A9J7AQD6-F1
#
_cell.length_a   1.000
_cell.length_b   1.000
_cell.length_c   1.000
_cell.angle_alpha   90.00
_cell.angle_beta   90.00
_cell.angle_gamma   90.00
#
_symmetry.space_group_name_H-M   'P 1'
#
loop_
_entity.id
_entity.type
_entity.pdbx_description
1 polymer ?
#
loop_
_entity_poly.entity_id
_entity_poly.type
_entity_poly.pdbx_seq_one_letter_code
_entity_poly.pdbx_strand_id
1 'polypeptide(L)'
;MFPDRLFKLAPLISPEMDCTEVTSADQLERPELRELFRLWKSKAGDRTAPSRTDIDVIELKPWLPHILLVDLMEQQADVRFRVIGTWIAEQVGRDDTGKTISEIGGTDRGKRILEEYYLAAIRFAPYRSCGTFFASAGAKSHLQAERLILPLSEDGRRCNKILSAIYFLNTDL
;
A
#
# COMPACT_ATOMS: atom_id res chain seq x y z
N MET A 1 -40.83 -0.43 1.17
CA MET A 1 -40.27 -1.79 1.04
C MET A 1 -38.87 -1.64 0.48
N PHE A 2 -37.91 -1.36 1.36
CA PHE A 2 -36.49 -1.23 0.99
C PHE A 2 -35.90 -2.65 1.02
N PRO A 3 -35.18 -3.11 -0.01
CA PRO A 3 -34.57 -4.42 0.09
C PRO A 3 -33.42 -4.36 1.09
N ASP A 4 -33.49 -5.27 2.06
CA ASP A 4 -32.46 -5.63 3.01
C ASP A 4 -31.10 -5.87 2.33
N ARG A 5 -30.21 -4.87 2.43
CA ARG A 5 -28.76 -5.05 2.23
C ARG A 5 -27.99 -4.36 3.35
N LEU A 6 -28.25 -4.78 4.57
CA LEU A 6 -27.41 -4.50 5.74
C LEU A 6 -27.12 -5.83 6.42
N PHE A 7 -25.87 -6.04 6.85
CA PHE A 7 -25.19 -7.28 7.30
C PHE A 7 -24.59 -8.11 6.15
N LYS A 8 -23.29 -8.47 6.08
CA LYS A 8 -22.10 -8.33 6.94
C LYS A 8 -20.89 -8.47 6.01
N LEU A 9 -20.06 -7.44 5.83
CA LEU A 9 -18.68 -7.63 5.37
C LEU A 9 -17.80 -6.54 5.96
N ALA A 10 -17.30 -6.82 7.16
CA ALA A 10 -16.17 -6.18 7.81
C ALA A 10 -15.40 -7.27 8.58
N PRO A 11 -14.07 -7.17 8.80
CA PRO A 11 -13.10 -6.23 8.22
C PRO A 11 -12.02 -6.95 7.40
N LEU A 12 -11.43 -6.30 6.38
CA LEU A 12 -10.43 -6.97 5.54
C LEU A 12 -8.97 -6.87 6.02
N ILE A 13 -8.73 -6.60 7.33
CA ILE A 13 -7.53 -6.91 8.14
C ILE A 13 -7.95 -6.90 9.64
N SER A 14 -7.54 -7.88 10.45
CA SER A 14 -7.78 -7.95 11.92
C SER A 14 -7.07 -6.84 12.72
N PRO A 15 -7.48 -6.54 13.97
CA PRO A 15 -7.12 -5.29 14.68
C PRO A 15 -5.69 -5.13 15.20
N GLU A 16 -4.79 -6.10 15.07
CA GLU A 16 -3.40 -5.94 15.54
C GLU A 16 -2.58 -5.15 14.50
N MET A 17 -2.23 -3.91 14.83
CA MET A 17 -1.40 -3.04 14.00
C MET A 17 0.05 -3.52 14.09
N ASP A 18 0.43 -4.54 13.33
CA ASP A 18 1.84 -4.81 13.06
C ASP A 18 2.30 -3.89 11.93
N CYS A 19 2.38 -2.59 12.23
CA CYS A 19 3.02 -1.62 11.35
C CYS A 19 4.37 -1.25 11.95
N THR A 20 5.45 -1.67 11.29
CA THR A 20 6.80 -1.57 11.81
C THR A 20 7.68 -0.81 10.82
N GLU A 21 8.51 0.11 11.32
CA GLU A 21 9.46 0.85 10.49
C GLU A 21 10.50 -0.10 9.86
N VAL A 22 10.80 0.11 8.58
CA VAL A 22 11.76 -0.69 7.82
C VAL A 22 13.04 0.11 7.62
N THR A 23 14.10 -0.31 8.31
CA THR A 23 15.45 0.25 8.24
C THR A 23 16.41 -0.66 7.46
N SER A 24 16.09 -1.96 7.31
CA SER A 24 16.83 -2.94 6.53
C SER A 24 15.91 -3.85 5.73
N ALA A 25 16.38 -4.30 4.56
CA ALA A 25 15.67 -5.25 3.72
C ALA A 25 15.41 -6.60 4.43
N ASP A 26 16.25 -6.99 5.39
CA ASP A 26 16.11 -8.27 6.09
C ASP A 26 14.90 -8.33 7.02
N GLN A 27 14.27 -7.18 7.30
CA GLN A 27 13.02 -7.09 8.07
C GLN A 27 11.78 -7.43 7.24
N LEU A 28 11.93 -7.58 5.93
CA LEU A 28 10.84 -7.95 5.02
C LEU A 28 10.90 -9.45 4.76
N GLU A 29 9.75 -10.12 4.70
CA GLU A 29 9.67 -11.56 4.47
C GLU A 29 9.75 -11.89 2.98
N ARG A 30 9.08 -11.11 2.14
CA ARG A 30 9.01 -11.31 0.70
C ARG A 30 10.26 -10.82 -0.02
N PRO A 31 10.97 -11.66 -0.79
CA PRO A 31 12.16 -11.23 -1.53
C PRO A 31 11.85 -10.10 -2.51
N GLU A 32 10.66 -10.07 -3.10
CA GLU A 32 10.23 -9.00 -4.00
C GLU A 32 10.21 -7.64 -3.28
N LEU A 33 9.75 -7.62 -2.02
CA LEU A 33 9.73 -6.40 -1.22
C LEU A 33 11.14 -5.99 -0.76
N ARG A 34 12.02 -6.95 -0.47
CA ARG A 34 13.44 -6.67 -0.18
C ARG A 34 14.11 -5.91 -1.33
N GLU A 35 13.95 -6.42 -2.55
CA GLU A 35 14.55 -5.80 -3.73
C GLU A 35 13.93 -4.42 -4.03
N LEU A 36 12.61 -4.26 -3.86
CA LEU A 36 11.96 -2.96 -4.03
C LEU A 36 12.45 -1.93 -3.01
N PHE A 37 12.63 -2.33 -1.75
CA PHE A 37 13.18 -1.48 -0.71
C PHE A 37 14.62 -1.03 -1.06
N ARG A 38 15.46 -1.96 -1.54
CA ARG A 38 16.84 -1.62 -1.96
C ARG A 38 16.86 -0.66 -3.15
N LEU A 39 15.99 -0.86 -4.14
CA LEU A 39 15.82 0.08 -5.25
C LEU A 39 15.43 1.46 -4.71
N TRP A 40 14.39 1.54 -3.87
CA TRP A 40 13.94 2.80 -3.28
C TRP A 40 15.06 3.51 -2.49
N LYS A 41 15.81 2.76 -1.67
CA LYS A 41 16.92 3.30 -0.88
C LYS A 41 18.06 3.80 -1.77
N SER A 42 18.39 3.06 -2.84
CA SER A 42 19.39 3.46 -3.83
C SER A 42 19.00 4.77 -4.54
N LYS A 43 17.71 4.93 -4.89
CA LYS A 43 17.21 6.17 -5.51
C LYS A 43 17.15 7.35 -4.54
N ALA A 44 16.91 7.09 -3.25
CA ALA A 44 16.96 8.12 -2.23
C ALA A 44 18.38 8.72 -2.12
N GLY A 45 19.41 7.87 -2.16
CA GLY A 45 20.79 8.26 -1.87
C GLY A 45 20.90 8.80 -0.45
N ASP A 46 21.48 9.99 -0.30
CA ASP A 46 21.59 10.69 0.98
C ASP A 46 20.30 11.40 1.42
N ARG A 47 19.29 11.45 0.56
CA ARG A 47 17.99 12.06 0.89
C ARG A 47 17.14 11.09 1.71
N THR A 48 16.18 11.66 2.45
CA THR A 48 15.21 10.87 3.22
C THR A 48 14.35 9.97 2.33
N ALA A 49 13.98 10.44 1.14
CA ALA A 49 13.21 9.70 0.16
C ALA A 49 13.55 10.15 -1.27
N PRO A 50 13.36 9.29 -2.29
CA PRO A 50 13.41 9.69 -3.68
C PRO A 50 12.13 10.45 -4.08
N SER A 51 12.23 11.19 -5.18
CA SER A 51 11.06 11.66 -5.91
C SER A 51 10.48 10.53 -6.75
N ARG A 52 9.22 10.67 -7.17
CA ARG A 52 8.63 9.71 -8.11
C ARG A 52 9.42 9.66 -9.44
N THR A 53 9.96 10.78 -9.90
CA THR A 53 10.70 10.88 -11.16
C THR A 53 12.09 10.28 -11.10
N ASP A 54 12.64 10.02 -9.91
CA ASP A 54 13.94 9.36 -9.75
C ASP A 54 13.86 7.85 -10.05
N ILE A 55 12.66 7.28 -10.04
CA ILE A 55 12.42 5.85 -10.26
C ILE A 55 11.85 5.67 -11.67
N ASP A 56 12.62 5.08 -12.58
CA ASP A 56 12.14 4.75 -13.91
C ASP A 56 11.04 3.68 -13.83
N VAL A 57 10.01 3.83 -14.66
CA VAL A 57 8.95 2.81 -14.80
C VAL A 57 9.53 1.47 -15.26
N ILE A 58 10.59 1.49 -16.09
CA ILE A 58 11.27 0.27 -16.56
C ILE A 58 11.89 -0.48 -15.37
N GLU A 59 12.48 0.25 -14.41
CA GLU A 59 13.02 -0.34 -13.18
C GLU A 59 11.90 -0.93 -12.33
N LEU A 60 10.72 -0.31 -12.29
CA LEU A 60 9.56 -0.81 -11.54
C LEU A 60 8.84 -2.00 -12.18
N LYS A 61 9.19 -2.38 -13.42
CA LYS A 61 8.49 -3.42 -14.18
C LYS A 61 8.20 -4.71 -13.41
N PRO A 62 9.12 -5.26 -12.59
CA PRO A 62 8.85 -6.49 -11.80
C PRO A 62 7.72 -6.35 -10.79
N TRP A 63 7.43 -5.13 -10.32
CA TRP A 63 6.45 -4.85 -9.26
C TRP A 63 5.16 -4.22 -9.78
N LEU A 64 5.09 -3.81 -11.06
CA LEU A 64 3.92 -3.09 -11.60
C LEU A 64 2.56 -3.74 -11.28
N PRO A 65 2.39 -5.08 -11.36
CA PRO A 65 1.12 -5.71 -10.99
C PRO A 65 0.78 -5.62 -9.49
N HIS A 66 1.78 -5.41 -8.64
CA HIS A 66 1.73 -5.51 -7.18
C HIS A 66 1.85 -4.16 -6.45
N ILE A 67 1.90 -3.04 -7.18
CA ILE A 67 2.09 -1.71 -6.57
C ILE A 67 0.83 -0.86 -6.53
N LEU A 68 0.83 0.09 -5.60
CA LEU A 68 -0.06 1.24 -5.53
C LEU A 68 0.81 2.49 -5.59
N LEU A 69 0.44 3.45 -6.43
CA LEU A 69 0.97 4.82 -6.34
C LEU A 69 -0.15 5.71 -5.82
N VAL A 70 0.12 6.43 -4.74
CA VAL A 70 -0.89 7.17 -3.99
C VAL A 70 -0.42 8.62 -3.83
N ASP A 71 -1.30 9.56 -4.16
CA ASP A 71 -1.12 10.97 -3.83
C ASP A 71 -1.69 11.25 -2.43
N LEU A 72 -0.90 11.90 -1.59
CA LEU A 72 -1.36 12.41 -0.30
C LEU A 72 -2.07 13.75 -0.54
N MET A 73 -3.29 13.90 -0.02
CA MET A 73 -4.03 15.16 -0.13
C MET A 73 -3.64 16.13 0.98
N GLU A 74 -3.92 17.42 0.76
CA GLU A 74 -3.60 18.47 1.73
C GLU A 74 -4.30 18.22 3.07
N GLN A 75 -3.68 18.74 4.15
CA GLN A 75 -4.20 18.65 5.52
C GLN A 75 -4.49 17.23 6.03
N GLN A 76 -3.91 16.22 5.37
CA GLN A 76 -4.11 14.81 5.68
C GLN A 76 -5.58 14.34 5.55
N ALA A 77 -6.37 15.01 4.71
CA ALA A 77 -7.82 14.78 4.65
C ALA A 77 -8.19 13.44 3.99
N ASP A 78 -7.43 13.01 2.99
CA ASP A 78 -7.69 11.79 2.21
C ASP A 78 -6.45 11.44 1.36
N VAL A 79 -6.50 10.36 0.59
CA VAL A 79 -5.50 10.01 -0.41
C VAL A 79 -6.17 9.62 -1.72
N ARG A 80 -5.47 9.81 -2.84
CA ARG A 80 -5.96 9.42 -4.18
C ARG A 80 -5.08 8.33 -4.80
N PHE A 81 -5.70 7.25 -5.26
CA PHE A 81 -5.00 6.21 -6.01
C PHE A 81 -4.70 6.69 -7.43
N ARG A 82 -3.42 6.75 -7.79
CA ARG A 82 -2.95 7.12 -9.13
C ARG A 82 -2.63 5.92 -10.00
N VAL A 83 -2.13 4.86 -9.38
CA VAL A 83 -1.89 3.57 -10.01
C VAL A 83 -2.34 2.49 -9.06
N ILE A 84 -3.08 1.51 -9.59
CA ILE A 84 -3.35 0.24 -8.94
C ILE A 84 -2.83 -0.85 -9.86
N GLY A 85 -1.91 -1.67 -9.33
CA GLY A 85 -1.37 -2.80 -10.06
C GLY A 85 -2.45 -3.81 -10.40
N THR A 86 -2.33 -4.45 -11.57
CA THR A 86 -3.36 -5.34 -12.12
C THR A 86 -3.67 -6.51 -11.20
N TRP A 87 -2.65 -7.12 -10.57
CA TRP A 87 -2.88 -8.20 -9.61
C TRP A 87 -3.68 -7.72 -8.40
N ILE A 88 -3.40 -6.52 -7.87
CA ILE A 88 -4.19 -5.95 -6.78
C ILE A 88 -5.65 -5.73 -7.21
N ALA A 89 -5.86 -5.14 -8.39
CA ALA A 89 -7.20 -4.90 -8.92
C ALA A 89 -7.99 -6.21 -9.11
N GLU A 90 -7.33 -7.27 -9.59
CA GLU A 90 -7.90 -8.62 -9.70
C GLU A 90 -8.27 -9.19 -8.33
N GLN A 91 -7.37 -9.11 -7.34
CA GLN A 91 -7.66 -9.63 -5.99
C GLN A 91 -8.79 -8.86 -5.32
N VAL A 92 -8.88 -7.54 -5.52
CA VAL A 92 -9.96 -6.69 -4.98
C VAL A 92 -11.23 -6.82 -5.82
N GLY A 93 -11.15 -7.30 -7.06
CA GLY A 93 -12.27 -7.46 -8.00
C GLY A 93 -12.79 -6.15 -8.59
N ARG A 94 -12.00 -5.07 -8.47
CA ARG A 94 -12.29 -3.76 -9.06
C ARG A 94 -11.02 -2.92 -9.16
N ASP A 95 -11.01 -2.02 -10.14
CA ASP A 95 -10.02 -0.96 -10.28
C ASP A 95 -10.60 0.35 -9.74
N ASP A 96 -9.99 0.86 -8.68
CA ASP A 96 -10.35 2.12 -8.03
C ASP A 96 -9.37 3.27 -8.39
N THR A 97 -8.59 3.12 -9.46
CA THR A 97 -7.70 4.17 -9.97
C THR A 97 -8.47 5.47 -10.20
N GLY A 98 -7.91 6.59 -9.74
CA GLY A 98 -8.50 7.92 -9.81
C GLY A 98 -9.36 8.31 -8.60
N LYS A 99 -9.83 7.33 -7.81
CA LYS A 99 -10.69 7.56 -6.65
C LYS A 99 -9.91 7.84 -5.38
N THR A 100 -10.55 8.48 -4.41
CA THR A 100 -10.06 8.63 -3.04
C THR A 100 -10.55 7.52 -2.11
N ILE A 101 -9.93 7.37 -0.93
CA ILE A 101 -10.43 6.41 0.07
C ILE A 101 -11.86 6.74 0.49
N SER A 102 -12.20 8.02 0.64
CA SER A 102 -13.56 8.43 1.01
C SER A 102 -14.59 8.06 -0.07
N GLU A 103 -14.26 8.22 -1.36
CA GLU A 103 -15.14 7.85 -2.49
C GLU A 103 -15.38 6.35 -2.59
N ILE A 104 -14.38 5.54 -2.20
CA ILE A 104 -14.46 4.07 -2.21
C ILE A 104 -15.34 3.55 -1.05
N GLY A 105 -15.63 4.41 -0.07
CA GLY A 105 -16.44 4.13 1.11
C GLY A 105 -15.57 3.97 2.36
N GLY A 106 -15.82 4.82 3.36
CA GLY A 106 -15.11 4.93 4.64
C GLY A 106 -15.30 3.73 5.58
N THR A 107 -14.88 2.56 5.13
CA THR A 107 -14.75 1.35 5.94
C THR A 107 -13.62 1.55 6.97
N ASP A 108 -13.65 0.81 8.08
CA ASP A 108 -12.55 0.81 9.05
C ASP A 108 -11.20 0.43 8.40
N ARG A 109 -11.24 -0.35 7.31
CA ARG A 109 -10.09 -0.65 6.45
C ARG A 109 -9.52 0.61 5.79
N GLY A 110 -10.38 1.42 5.18
CA GLY A 110 -9.96 2.67 4.52
C GLY A 110 -9.27 3.61 5.48
N LYS A 111 -9.82 3.76 6.70
CA LYS A 111 -9.21 4.55 7.77
C LYS A 111 -7.83 4.03 8.17
N ARG A 112 -7.68 2.70 8.31
CA ARG A 112 -6.38 2.10 8.64
C ARG A 112 -5.31 2.32 7.57
N ILE A 113 -5.67 2.11 6.29
CA ILE A 113 -4.75 2.36 5.17
C ILE A 113 -4.32 3.84 5.17
N LEU A 114 -5.26 4.75 5.45
CA LEU A 114 -5.01 6.18 5.56
C LEU A 114 -4.01 6.48 6.70
N GLU A 115 -4.23 5.89 7.89
CA GLU A 115 -3.34 6.03 9.06
C GLU A 115 -1.91 5.54 8.76
N GLU A 116 -1.75 4.40 8.09
CA GLU A 116 -0.42 3.87 7.75
C GLU A 116 0.31 4.72 6.71
N TYR A 117 -0.41 5.21 5.68
CA TYR A 117 0.17 6.12 4.70
C TYR A 117 0.59 7.44 5.33
N TYR A 118 -0.22 8.00 6.23
CA TYR A 118 0.16 9.22 6.94
C TYR A 118 1.24 8.99 7.99
N LEU A 119 1.29 7.82 8.63
CA LEU A 119 2.40 7.48 9.52
C LEU A 119 3.72 7.51 8.77
N ALA A 120 3.81 6.82 7.62
CA ALA A 120 4.99 6.82 6.77
C ALA A 120 5.33 8.23 6.26
N ALA A 121 4.33 9.05 5.93
CA ALA A 121 4.53 10.41 5.46
C ALA A 121 5.02 11.37 6.56
N ILE A 122 4.43 11.31 7.76
CA ILE A 122 4.77 12.18 8.91
C ILE A 122 6.14 11.82 9.47
N ARG A 123 6.43 10.52 9.60
CA ARG A 123 7.74 10.03 10.04
C ARG A 123 8.80 10.10 8.95
N PHE A 124 8.34 10.27 7.70
CA PHE A 124 9.16 10.30 6.51
C PHE A 124 10.07 9.06 6.40
N ALA A 125 9.51 7.91 6.73
CA ALA A 125 10.23 6.65 6.85
C ALA A 125 9.46 5.49 6.17
N PRO A 126 10.16 4.47 5.65
CA PRO A 126 9.56 3.23 5.17
C PRO A 126 8.89 2.43 6.29
N TYR A 127 7.74 1.82 5.99
CA TYR A 127 7.05 0.91 6.92
C TYR A 127 6.65 -0.39 6.23
N ARG A 128 6.59 -1.47 7.01
CA ARG A 128 5.95 -2.73 6.63
C ARG A 128 4.69 -2.91 7.46
N SER A 129 3.69 -3.56 6.85
CA SER A 129 2.52 -4.03 7.57
C SER A 129 2.16 -5.45 7.14
N CYS A 130 1.93 -6.34 8.10
CA CYS A 130 1.45 -7.70 7.86
C CYS A 130 -0.01 -7.85 8.29
N GLY A 131 -0.78 -8.64 7.55
CA GLY A 131 -2.12 -8.98 7.98
C GLY A 131 -2.93 -9.75 6.95
N THR A 132 -4.12 -10.17 7.37
CA THR A 132 -5.04 -10.93 6.52
C THR A 132 -5.54 -10.06 5.37
N PHE A 133 -5.24 -10.46 4.14
CA PHE A 133 -5.78 -9.90 2.92
C PHE A 133 -6.97 -10.73 2.44
N PHE A 134 -8.04 -10.06 2.04
CA PHE A 134 -9.27 -10.73 1.62
C PHE A 134 -9.50 -10.43 0.15
N ALA A 135 -9.34 -11.47 -0.68
CA ALA A 135 -9.68 -11.41 -2.09
C ALA A 135 -11.21 -11.46 -2.26
N SER A 136 -11.75 -10.68 -3.19
CA SER A 136 -13.20 -10.65 -3.47
C SER A 136 -13.66 -11.82 -4.36
N ALA A 137 -12.73 -12.52 -5.00
CA ALA A 137 -12.99 -13.60 -5.94
C ALA A 137 -13.30 -14.94 -5.24
N GLY A 138 -14.41 -15.02 -4.50
CA GLY A 138 -15.10 -16.28 -4.14
C GLY A 138 -14.37 -17.29 -3.24
N ALA A 139 -13.05 -17.17 -3.07
CA ALA A 139 -12.25 -18.02 -2.22
C ALA A 139 -12.26 -17.46 -0.79
N LYS A 140 -12.77 -18.25 0.14
CA LYS A 140 -12.67 -18.03 1.60
C LYS A 140 -11.22 -18.21 2.09
N SER A 141 -10.24 -17.66 1.40
CA SER A 141 -8.83 -17.77 1.74
C SER A 141 -8.39 -16.49 2.43
N HIS A 142 -8.30 -16.57 3.76
CA HIS A 142 -7.62 -15.58 4.59
C HIS A 142 -6.12 -15.69 4.32
N LEU A 143 -5.65 -15.05 3.25
CA LEU A 143 -4.24 -15.08 2.89
C LEU A 143 -3.52 -14.00 3.69
N GLN A 144 -2.46 -14.39 4.40
CA GLN A 144 -1.58 -13.40 5.02
C GLN A 144 -0.84 -12.66 3.90
N ALA A 145 -0.81 -11.33 3.99
CA ALA A 145 -0.08 -10.48 3.06
C ALA A 145 0.91 -9.60 3.81
N GLU A 146 2.04 -9.35 3.17
CA GLU A 146 2.99 -8.33 3.54
C GLU A 146 2.84 -7.15 2.58
N ARG A 147 2.79 -5.96 3.17
CA ARG A 147 2.78 -4.70 2.42
C ARG A 147 3.98 -3.86 2.84
N LEU A 148 4.69 -3.36 1.84
CA LEU A 148 5.72 -2.33 1.99
C LEU A 148 5.11 -0.96 1.65
N ILE A 149 5.44 0.06 2.42
CA ILE A 149 4.95 1.43 2.31
C ILE A 149 6.17 2.35 2.25
N LEU A 150 6.36 3.02 1.12
CA LEU A 150 7.56 3.82 0.83
C LEU A 150 7.17 5.28 0.58
N PRO A 151 7.66 6.23 1.39
CA PRO A 151 7.43 7.64 1.14
C PRO A 151 8.18 8.10 -0.11
N LEU A 152 7.58 9.02 -0.84
CA LEU A 152 8.19 9.72 -1.97
C LEU A 152 8.03 11.23 -1.76
N SER A 153 9.04 11.98 -2.18
CA SER A 153 9.08 13.42 -2.02
C SER A 153 9.67 14.11 -3.23
N GLU A 154 8.93 15.04 -3.80
CA GLU A 154 9.41 15.88 -4.91
C GLU A 154 10.47 16.90 -4.47
N ASP A 155 10.42 17.37 -3.23
CA ASP A 155 11.26 18.48 -2.74
C ASP A 155 12.22 18.09 -1.58
N GLY A 156 12.13 16.85 -1.10
CA GLY A 156 12.88 16.36 0.06
C GLY A 156 12.45 16.94 1.41
N ARG A 157 11.41 17.79 1.44
CA ARG A 157 10.92 18.46 2.65
C ARG A 157 9.62 17.87 3.16
N ARG A 158 8.73 17.49 2.23
CA ARG A 158 7.45 16.84 2.56
C ARG A 158 7.26 15.59 1.74
N CYS A 159 6.72 14.55 2.38
CA CYS A 159 6.18 13.41 1.66
C CYS A 159 4.87 13.84 0.97
N ASN A 160 4.81 13.70 -0.35
CA ASN A 160 3.61 14.05 -1.14
C ASN A 160 3.01 12.85 -1.87
N LYS A 161 3.74 11.72 -1.93
CA LYS A 161 3.25 10.47 -2.51
C LYS A 161 3.74 9.27 -1.72
N ILE A 162 3.03 8.17 -1.87
CA ILE A 162 3.41 6.86 -1.34
C ILE A 162 3.49 5.88 -2.52
N LEU A 163 4.60 5.14 -2.58
CA LEU A 163 4.69 3.90 -3.35
C LEU A 163 4.48 2.74 -2.37
N SER A 164 3.48 1.92 -2.61
CA SER A 164 3.22 0.74 -1.77
C SER A 164 3.22 -0.52 -2.63
N ALA A 165 3.67 -1.64 -2.10
CA ALA A 165 3.64 -2.93 -2.78
C ALA A 165 3.07 -4.02 -1.86
N ILE A 166 2.32 -4.96 -2.42
CA ILE A 166 1.60 -6.00 -1.65
C ILE A 166 1.85 -7.37 -2.25
N TYR A 167 2.22 -8.33 -1.40
CA TYR A 167 2.43 -9.74 -1.75
C TYR A 167 1.84 -10.64 -0.68
N PHE A 168 1.34 -11.82 -1.06
CA PHE A 168 0.96 -12.85 -0.09
C PHE A 168 2.21 -13.49 0.54
N LEU A 169 2.18 -13.70 1.85
CA LEU A 169 3.25 -14.36 2.61
C LEU A 169 3.30 -15.86 2.30
N ASN A 170 2.13 -16.52 2.30
CA ASN A 170 2.02 -17.94 2.00
C ASN A 170 1.51 -18.13 0.57
N THR A 171 2.30 -18.81 -0.24
CA THR A 171 1.95 -19.22 -1.61
C THR A 171 2.02 -20.73 -1.74
N ASP A 172 1.53 -21.46 -0.74
CA ASP A 172 1.24 -22.89 -0.89
C ASP A 172 -0.14 -23.02 -1.54
N LEU A 173 -0.17 -22.92 -2.86
CA LEU A 173 -1.29 -23.37 -3.70
C LEU A 173 -0.74 -24.25 -4.83
#